data_AF-A0A0P1B7G9-F1
#
_entry.id   AF-A0A0P1B7G9-F1
#
_cell.length_a   1.000
_cell.length_b   1.000
_cell.length_c   1.000
_cell.angle_alpha   90.00
_cell.angle_beta   90.00
_cell.angle_gamma   90.00
#
_symmetry.space_group_name_H-M   'P 1'
#
loop_
_entity.id
_entity.type
_entity.pdbx_description
1 polymer ?
#
loop_
_entity_poly.entity_id
_entity_poly.type
_entity_poly.pdbx_seq_one_letter_code
_entity_poly.pdbx_strand_id
1 'polypeptide(L)'
;MDSLMWPTSQYLKEVQKLAIIMDADALTIVSGQTGTLVMDRKGLVSSATGELCGTSGEIAAETIYSMLQDSNSILDTNQKEELQRMTIAFPTYDFVVTLDTKQIYVVKRNIVQE
;
A
#
# COMPACT_ATOMS: atom_id res chain seq x y z
N MET A 1 31.01 -14.96 -22.78
CA MET A 1 30.21 -13.71 -22.88
C MET A 1 28.77 -14.14 -22.64
N ASP A 2 28.40 -14.31 -21.37
CA ASP A 2 27.08 -14.77 -20.97
C ASP A 2 26.09 -13.61 -20.98
N SER A 3 25.14 -13.72 -21.88
CA SER A 3 23.99 -12.82 -22.00
C SER A 3 23.07 -13.03 -20.80
N LEU A 4 23.13 -12.11 -19.83
CA LEU A 4 22.13 -11.94 -18.79
C LEU A 4 20.79 -11.53 -19.42
N MET A 5 20.05 -12.50 -19.97
CA MET A 5 18.63 -12.34 -20.25
C MET A 5 17.87 -12.38 -18.93
N TRP A 6 17.53 -11.20 -18.41
CA TRP A 6 16.55 -11.09 -17.33
C TRP A 6 15.13 -11.33 -17.89
N PRO A 7 14.25 -12.02 -17.16
CA PRO A 7 12.85 -12.18 -17.56
C PRO A 7 12.04 -10.94 -17.14
N THR A 8 12.31 -9.79 -17.76
CA THR A 8 11.65 -8.50 -17.43
C THR A 8 10.15 -8.50 -17.74
N SER A 9 9.69 -9.34 -18.67
CA SER A 9 8.30 -9.33 -19.13
C SER A 9 7.29 -9.91 -18.13
N GLN A 10 7.69 -10.83 -17.25
CA GLN A 10 6.75 -11.48 -16.32
C GLN A 10 6.50 -10.61 -15.10
N TYR A 11 7.58 -10.02 -14.54
CA TYR A 11 7.50 -9.00 -13.50
C TYR A 11 6.64 -7.83 -13.94
N LEU A 12 6.87 -7.26 -15.13
CA LEU A 12 6.09 -6.11 -15.62
C LEU A 12 4.59 -6.45 -15.79
N LYS A 13 4.24 -7.69 -16.16
CA LYS A 13 2.84 -8.12 -16.23
C LYS A 13 2.21 -8.27 -14.85
N GLU A 14 2.95 -8.73 -13.85
CA GLU A 14 2.47 -8.77 -12.46
C GLU A 14 2.32 -7.37 -11.87
N VAL A 15 3.28 -6.47 -12.09
CA VAL A 15 3.17 -5.08 -11.61
C VAL A 15 1.98 -4.37 -12.26
N GLN A 16 1.74 -4.61 -13.56
CA GLN A 16 0.63 -4.02 -14.29
C GLN A 16 -0.73 -4.66 -13.93
N LYS A 17 -0.76 -5.96 -13.60
CA LYS A 17 -1.96 -6.65 -13.12
C LYS A 17 -2.34 -6.21 -11.69
N LEU A 18 -1.35 -5.93 -10.85
CA LEU A 18 -1.55 -5.32 -9.52
C LEU A 18 -2.02 -3.86 -9.62
N ALA A 19 -1.61 -3.11 -10.65
CA ALA A 19 -2.04 -1.73 -10.87
C ALA A 19 -3.48 -1.58 -11.39
N ILE A 20 -4.09 -2.63 -11.94
CA ILE A 20 -5.43 -2.58 -12.58
C ILE A 20 -6.55 -3.03 -11.63
N ILE A 21 -6.24 -3.72 -10.53
CA ILE A 21 -7.25 -4.23 -9.61
C ILE A 21 -7.15 -3.46 -8.29
N MET A 22 -7.63 -2.21 -8.30
CA MET A 22 -7.94 -1.48 -7.06
C MET A 22 -9.33 -1.91 -6.60
N ASP A 23 -9.43 -3.16 -6.15
CA ASP A 23 -10.60 -3.70 -5.46
C ASP A 23 -10.12 -4.25 -4.11
N ALA A 24 -10.92 -4.15 -3.06
CA ALA A 24 -10.51 -4.56 -1.71
C ALA A 24 -10.08 -6.04 -1.65
N ASP A 25 -10.62 -6.86 -2.55
CA ASP A 25 -10.22 -8.26 -2.75
C ASP A 25 -8.82 -8.42 -3.37
N ALA A 26 -8.33 -7.48 -4.18
CA ALA A 26 -6.99 -7.56 -4.75
C ALA A 26 -5.87 -7.29 -3.75
N LEU A 27 -6.18 -6.58 -2.65
CA LEU A 27 -5.22 -6.43 -1.56
C LEU A 27 -4.84 -7.81 -1.02
N THR A 28 -5.80 -8.74 -0.89
CA THR A 28 -5.59 -10.10 -0.37
C THR A 28 -4.63 -10.98 -1.18
N ILE A 29 -4.33 -10.59 -2.43
CA ILE A 29 -3.42 -11.32 -3.34
C ILE A 29 -1.95 -10.99 -3.06
N VAL A 30 -1.68 -10.00 -2.20
CA VAL A 30 -0.31 -9.60 -1.87
C VAL A 30 0.33 -10.65 -0.95
N SER A 31 1.36 -11.34 -1.44
CA SER A 31 2.10 -12.35 -0.67
C SER A 31 2.62 -11.77 0.65
N GLY A 32 2.41 -12.50 1.75
CA GLY A 32 2.79 -12.06 3.08
C GLY A 32 1.82 -11.05 3.71
N GLN A 33 0.70 -10.70 3.08
CA GLN A 33 -0.31 -9.84 3.69
C GLN A 33 -0.84 -10.45 4.99
N THR A 34 -0.85 -9.65 6.05
CA THR A 34 -1.48 -10.01 7.33
C THR A 34 -2.64 -9.10 7.72
N GLY A 35 -2.81 -7.96 7.03
CA GLY A 35 -3.97 -7.10 7.23
C GLY A 35 -4.11 -6.02 6.16
N THR A 36 -5.33 -5.54 5.97
CA THR A 36 -5.63 -4.41 5.08
C THR A 36 -6.37 -3.32 5.84
N LEU A 37 -6.22 -2.10 5.38
CA LEU A 37 -6.86 -0.93 5.92
C LEU A 37 -7.21 0.01 4.77
N VAL A 38 -8.44 0.49 4.75
CA VAL A 38 -8.95 1.44 3.78
C VAL A 38 -9.42 2.66 4.56
N MET A 39 -8.92 3.82 4.17
CA MET A 39 -9.29 5.11 4.74
C MET A 39 -9.84 6.04 3.67
N ASP A 40 -10.65 7.00 4.08
CA ASP A 40 -10.96 8.14 3.22
C ASP A 40 -9.79 9.15 3.17
N ARG A 41 -9.90 10.15 2.29
CA ARG A 41 -8.91 11.24 2.19
C ARG A 41 -8.82 12.15 3.42
N LYS A 42 -9.67 11.95 4.43
CA LYS A 42 -9.64 12.66 5.72
C LYS A 42 -8.98 11.82 6.82
N GLY A 43 -8.50 10.61 6.50
CA GLY A 43 -7.85 9.70 7.45
C GLY A 43 -8.84 8.86 8.26
N LEU A 44 -10.14 8.86 7.92
CA LEU A 44 -11.14 8.05 8.61
C LEU A 44 -11.15 6.63 8.08
N VAL A 45 -11.05 5.65 8.98
CA VAL A 45 -11.09 4.23 8.64
C VAL A 45 -12.47 3.85 8.11
N SER A 46 -12.50 3.40 6.85
CA SER A 46 -13.70 2.86 6.21
C SER A 46 -13.78 1.34 6.31
N SER A 47 -12.64 0.64 6.26
CA SER A 47 -12.57 -0.81 6.38
C SER A 47 -11.21 -1.23 6.94
N ALA A 48 -11.17 -2.28 7.75
CA ALA A 48 -9.94 -2.86 8.24
C ALA A 48 -10.09 -4.37 8.42
N THR A 49 -9.05 -5.13 8.09
CA THR A 49 -9.07 -6.61 8.13
C THR A 49 -7.77 -7.18 8.70
N GLY A 50 -7.83 -8.45 9.12
CA GLY A 50 -6.67 -9.18 9.64
C GLY A 50 -6.08 -8.52 10.88
N GLU A 51 -4.75 -8.39 10.93
CA GLU A 51 -4.01 -7.75 12.03
C GLU A 51 -4.28 -6.24 12.16
N LEU A 52 -4.93 -5.63 11.17
CA LEU A 52 -5.36 -4.23 11.23
C LEU A 52 -6.80 -4.09 11.73
N CYS A 53 -7.48 -5.16 12.15
CA CYS A 53 -8.82 -5.04 12.69
C CYS A 53 -8.84 -4.36 14.08
N GLY A 54 -9.86 -3.54 14.34
CA GLY A 54 -10.04 -2.83 15.60
C GLY A 54 -9.02 -1.72 15.84
N THR A 55 -8.61 -1.55 17.09
CA THR A 55 -7.74 -0.44 17.54
C THR A 55 -6.38 -0.42 16.85
N SER A 56 -5.87 -1.58 16.43
CA SER A 56 -4.59 -1.65 15.69
C SER A 56 -4.66 -0.95 14.34
N GLY A 57 -5.79 -1.06 13.64
CA GLY A 57 -6.03 -0.36 12.38
C GLY A 57 -6.20 1.14 12.57
N GLU A 58 -6.87 1.56 13.65
CA GLU A 58 -7.06 2.98 13.98
C GLU A 58 -5.72 3.68 14.26
N ILE A 59 -4.83 3.04 15.04
CA ILE A 59 -3.49 3.56 15.33
C ILE A 59 -2.63 3.63 14.06
N ALA A 60 -2.68 2.58 13.22
CA ALA A 60 -1.97 2.56 11.94
C ALA A 60 -2.50 3.64 10.99
N ALA A 61 -3.81 3.83 10.95
CA ALA A 61 -4.49 4.85 10.14
C ALA A 61 -4.01 6.25 10.52
N GLU A 62 -4.09 6.60 11.80
CA GLU A 62 -3.67 7.90 12.33
C GLU A 62 -2.19 8.17 12.02
N THR A 63 -1.34 7.17 12.24
CA THR A 63 0.10 7.29 11.99
C THR A 63 0.40 7.52 10.51
N ILE A 64 -0.14 6.68 9.63
CA ILE A 64 0.13 6.76 8.19
C ILE A 64 -0.46 8.05 7.62
N TYR A 65 -1.66 8.42 8.04
CA TYR A 65 -2.29 9.64 7.59
C TYR A 65 -1.49 10.88 8.00
N SER A 66 -0.95 10.91 9.22
CA SER A 66 -0.07 12.00 9.67
C SER A 66 1.19 12.12 8.79
N MET A 67 1.82 10.99 8.43
CA MET A 67 2.96 10.99 7.50
C MET A 67 2.61 11.53 6.10
N LEU A 68 1.42 11.19 5.60
CA LEU A 68 0.93 11.69 4.31
C LEU A 68 0.62 13.19 4.36
N GLN A 69 0.05 13.67 5.47
CA GLN A 69 -0.22 15.10 5.69
C GLN A 69 1.06 15.94 5.75
N ASP A 70 2.10 15.45 6.44
CA ASP A 70 3.40 16.13 6.51
C ASP A 70 4.02 16.33 5.12
N SER A 71 3.72 15.42 4.21
CA SER A 71 4.20 15.47 2.83
C SER A 71 3.36 16.39 1.91
N ASN A 72 2.28 17.01 2.43
CA ASN A 72 1.31 17.99 1.90
C ASN A 72 0.93 17.93 0.40
N SER A 73 1.92 17.88 -0.48
CA SER A 73 1.81 17.56 -1.92
C SER A 73 1.14 16.20 -2.18
N ILE A 74 1.38 15.17 -1.37
CA ILE A 74 0.88 13.80 -1.65
C ILE A 74 -0.65 13.70 -1.61
N LEU A 75 -1.31 14.47 -0.73
CA LEU A 75 -2.76 14.47 -0.60
C LEU A 75 -3.44 15.45 -1.55
N ASP A 76 -2.68 16.36 -2.17
CA ASP A 76 -3.19 17.35 -3.11
C ASP A 76 -3.43 16.72 -4.48
N THR A 77 -4.69 16.71 -4.90
CA THR A 77 -5.13 16.14 -6.18
C THR A 77 -4.75 16.98 -7.39
N ASN A 78 -4.21 18.19 -7.20
CA ASN A 78 -3.78 19.08 -8.28
C ASN A 78 -2.29 18.96 -8.64
N GLN A 79 -1.57 18.01 -8.05
CA GLN A 79 -0.16 17.80 -8.34
C GLN A 79 0.05 17.13 -9.70
N LYS A 80 1.17 17.45 -10.36
CA LYS A 80 1.56 16.81 -11.63
C LYS A 80 2.13 15.40 -11.44
N GLU A 81 2.62 15.11 -10.23
CA GLU A 81 3.15 13.81 -9.86
C GLU A 81 2.25 13.19 -8.80
N GLU A 82 1.67 12.03 -9.14
CA GLU A 82 0.82 11.27 -8.23
C GLU A 82 1.64 10.22 -7.47
N LEU A 83 1.45 10.13 -6.15
CA LEU A 83 2.06 9.07 -5.36
C LEU A 83 1.43 7.73 -5.74
N GLN A 84 2.17 6.91 -6.48
CA GLN A 84 1.73 5.55 -6.80
C GLN A 84 1.82 4.61 -5.59
N ARG A 85 2.91 4.70 -4.83
CA ARG A 85 3.17 3.80 -3.69
C ARG A 85 4.17 4.39 -2.70
N MET A 86 3.85 4.30 -1.42
CA MET A 86 4.76 4.52 -0.30
C MET A 86 4.95 3.19 0.46
N THR A 87 6.17 2.91 0.92
CA THR A 87 6.46 1.73 1.73
C THR A 87 7.15 2.15 3.02
N ILE A 88 6.56 1.77 4.16
CA ILE A 88 7.10 2.03 5.49
C ILE A 88 7.64 0.70 6.02
N ALA A 89 8.96 0.55 6.00
CA ALA A 89 9.62 -0.70 6.35
C ALA A 89 9.92 -0.78 7.86
N PHE A 90 9.56 -1.91 8.46
CA PHE A 90 9.96 -2.34 9.80
C PHE A 90 10.84 -3.59 9.70
N PRO A 91 11.54 -3.99 10.78
CA PRO A 91 12.44 -5.14 10.72
C PRO A 91 11.79 -6.47 10.33
N THR A 92 10.50 -6.65 10.67
CA THR A 92 9.77 -7.92 10.48
C THR A 92 8.52 -7.79 9.60
N TYR A 93 8.12 -6.58 9.24
CA TYR A 93 6.94 -6.30 8.42
C TYR A 93 7.10 -4.98 7.67
N ASP A 94 6.26 -4.70 6.70
CA ASP A 94 6.12 -3.37 6.11
C ASP A 94 4.65 -2.98 5.97
N PHE A 95 4.43 -1.67 5.84
CA PHE A 95 3.18 -1.12 5.31
C PHE A 95 3.41 -0.66 3.88
N VAL A 96 2.57 -1.14 2.97
CA VAL A 96 2.46 -0.60 1.63
C VAL A 96 1.23 0.27 1.57
N VAL A 97 1.44 1.54 1.22
CA VAL A 97 0.41 2.57 1.14
C VAL A 97 0.27 3.00 -0.31
N THR A 98 -0.95 3.05 -0.81
CA THR A 98 -1.29 3.63 -2.10
C THR A 98 -2.59 4.40 -1.96
N LEU A 99 -2.91 5.28 -2.90
CA LEU A 99 -4.09 6.14 -2.82
C LEU A 99 -4.62 6.46 -4.21
N ASP A 100 -5.95 6.52 -4.32
CA ASP A 100 -6.64 7.09 -5.48
C ASP A 100 -7.41 8.34 -5.06
N THR A 101 -8.10 8.99 -6.00
CA THR A 101 -8.88 10.22 -5.76
C THR A 101 -9.86 10.20 -4.58
N LYS A 102 -10.23 9.03 -4.04
CA LYS A 102 -11.25 8.87 -3.00
C LYS A 102 -10.71 8.23 -1.72
N GLN A 103 -9.78 7.30 -1.84
CA GLN A 103 -9.38 6.42 -0.75
C GLN A 103 -7.87 6.28 -0.64
N ILE A 104 -7.43 5.97 0.57
CA ILE A 104 -6.07 5.56 0.90
C ILE A 104 -6.14 4.09 1.29
N TYR A 105 -5.32 3.28 0.64
CA TYR A 105 -5.22 1.84 0.85
C TYR A 105 -3.90 1.52 1.52
N VAL A 106 -3.98 0.70 2.56
CA VAL A 106 -2.83 0.26 3.34
C VAL A 106 -2.87 -1.26 3.44
N VAL A 107 -1.73 -1.88 3.17
CA VAL A 107 -1.51 -3.31 3.35
C VAL A 107 -0.37 -3.52 4.32
N LYS A 108 -0.61 -4.27 5.39
CA LYS A 108 0.44 -4.78 6.27
C LYS A 108 0.94 -6.11 5.72
N ARG A 109 2.25 -6.26 5.57
CA ARG A 109 2.87 -7.50 5.10
C ARG A 109 3.99 -7.93 6.01
N ASN A 110 4.05 -9.20 6.36
CA ASN A 110 5.22 -9.75 7.03
C ASN A 110 6.35 -9.92 6.02
N ILE A 111 7.54 -9.47 6.39
CA ILE A 111 8.76 -9.70 5.62
C ILE A 111 9.33 -11.01 6.14
N VAL A 112 9.16 -12.09 5.38
CA VAL A 112 9.91 -13.33 5.65
C VAL A 112 11.36 -13.03 5.28
N GLN A 113 12.23 -12.92 6.28
CA GLN A 113 13.67 -12.91 6.02
C GLN A 113 14.05 -14.34 5.59
N GLU A 114 14.44 -14.50 4.32
CA GLU A 114 15.08 -15.73 3.83
C GLU A 114 16.45 -15.96 4.50
#